data_AF-A0A7Z0RZB0-F1
#
_entry.id   AF-A0A7Z0RZB0-F1
#
_cell.length_a   1.000
_cell.length_b   1.000
_cell.length_c   1.000
_cell.angle_alpha   90.00
_cell.angle_beta   90.00
_cell.angle_gamma   90.00
#
_symmetry.space_group_name_H-M   'P 1'
#
loop_
_entity.id
_entity.type
_entity.pdbx_description
1 polymer ?
#
loop_
_entity_poly.entity_id
_entity_poly.type
_entity_poly.pdbx_seq_one_letter_code
_entity_poly.pdbx_strand_id
1 'polypeptide(L)'
;MSAVQIDLEYKSDRKCVMRLVALVDRDGRLQADELYGYSKERSDLSETLTLYPLLLTDVTKECRRYQAEWGFSDSTETVIDFLDRPLAELQEVERVDTSEGVPEHSIYIITSIVPWLGSEE
;
A
#
# COMPACT_ATOMS: atom_id res chain seq x y z
N MET A 1 2.05 -13.17 15.44
CA MET A 1 1.67 -12.14 14.47
C MET A 1 1.33 -10.89 15.26
N SER A 2 1.66 -9.73 14.72
CA SER A 2 1.32 -8.43 15.28
C SER A 2 0.74 -7.55 14.19
N ALA A 3 -0.25 -6.73 14.55
CA ALA A 3 -0.78 -5.72 13.65
C ALA A 3 0.11 -4.48 13.65
N VAL A 4 0.38 -3.94 12.47
CA VAL A 4 1.19 -2.73 12.27
C VAL A 4 0.49 -1.79 11.32
N GLN A 5 0.67 -0.49 11.52
CA GLN A 5 0.43 0.54 10.53
C GLN A 5 1.71 0.78 9.75
N ILE A 6 1.59 0.80 8.43
CA ILE A 6 2.68 1.10 7.48
C ILE A 6 2.29 2.40 6.78
N ASP A 7 3.14 3.41 6.92
CA ASP A 7 3.01 4.68 6.21
C ASP A 7 3.97 4.70 5.02
N LEU A 8 3.44 4.99 3.83
CA LEU A 8 4.21 5.08 2.59
C LEU A 8 4.06 6.47 1.96
N GLU A 9 5.15 7.00 1.41
CA GLU A 9 5.16 8.24 0.61
C GLU A 9 5.53 7.93 -0.84
N TYR A 10 4.83 8.53 -1.79
CA TYR A 10 5.21 8.44 -3.20
C TYR A 10 6.52 9.20 -3.44
N LYS A 11 7.48 8.56 -4.09
CA LYS A 11 8.84 9.09 -4.27
C LYS A 11 8.88 10.41 -5.06
N SER A 12 7.99 10.58 -6.04
CA SER A 12 7.96 11.77 -6.92
C SER A 12 7.10 12.92 -6.37
N ASP A 13 6.10 12.63 -5.53
CA ASP A 13 5.32 13.64 -4.81
C ASP A 13 4.99 13.14 -3.39
N ARG A 14 5.78 13.60 -2.42
CA ARG A 14 5.67 13.17 -1.01
C ARG A 14 4.36 13.56 -0.32
N LYS A 15 3.52 14.39 -0.98
CA LYS A 15 2.16 14.67 -0.49
C LYS A 15 1.18 13.54 -0.82
N CYS A 16 1.51 12.73 -1.83
CA CYS A 16 0.80 11.50 -2.12
C CYS A 16 1.27 10.42 -1.15
N VAL A 17 0.33 9.88 -0.37
CA VAL A 17 0.64 8.95 0.72
C VAL A 17 -0.30 7.77 0.69
N MET A 18 0.20 6.62 1.10
CA MET A 18 -0.60 5.42 1.34
C MET A 18 -0.39 4.97 2.77
N ARG A 19 -1.48 4.61 3.46
CA ARG A 19 -1.44 4.06 4.81
C ARG A 19 -2.13 2.71 4.81
N LEU A 20 -1.44 1.70 5.29
CA LEU A 20 -1.91 0.33 5.36
C LEU A 20 -1.89 -0.17 6.80
N VAL A 21 -2.85 -1.01 7.17
CA VAL A 21 -2.84 -1.85 8.35
C VAL A 21 -2.59 -3.27 7.90
N ALA A 22 -1.52 -3.88 8.41
CA ALA A 22 -1.08 -5.21 8.02
C ALA A 22 -0.76 -6.09 9.22
N LEU A 23 -0.76 -7.41 9.01
CA LEU A 23 -0.23 -8.37 9.97
C LEU A 23 1.17 -8.79 9.55
N VAL A 24 2.08 -8.78 10.51
CA VAL A 24 3.44 -9.31 10.33
C VAL A 24 3.70 -10.51 11.23
N ASP A 25 4.58 -11.41 10.79
CA ASP A 25 5.08 -12.53 11.58
C ASP A 25 6.07 -12.08 12.68
N ARG A 26 6.77 -13.03 13.31
CA ARG A 26 7.76 -12.71 14.37
C ARG A 26 9.05 -12.09 13.81
N ASP A 27 9.33 -12.31 12.54
CA ASP A 27 10.52 -11.82 11.86
C ASP A 27 10.26 -10.46 11.17
N GLY A 28 9.00 -9.99 11.18
CA GLY A 28 8.59 -8.71 10.60
C GLY A 28 8.15 -8.79 9.14
N ARG A 29 7.91 -9.99 8.61
CA ARG A 29 7.40 -10.21 7.25
C ARG A 29 5.88 -10.14 7.22
N LEU A 30 5.32 -9.65 6.12
CA LEU A 30 3.88 -9.68 5.86
C LEU A 30 3.35 -11.11 5.92
N GLN A 31 2.20 -11.30 6.55
CA GLN A 31 1.63 -12.62 6.83
C GLN A 31 0.10 -12.64 6.74
N ALA A 32 -0.48 -11.71 5.98
CA ALA A 32 -1.92 -11.65 5.76
C ALA A 32 -2.25 -11.66 4.27
N ASP A 33 -3.29 -12.42 3.95
CA ASP A 33 -3.90 -12.50 2.61
C ASP A 33 -4.63 -11.19 2.26
N GLU A 34 -5.02 -10.40 3.27
CA GLU A 34 -5.71 -9.12 3.11
C GLU A 34 -5.05 -8.02 3.96
N LEU A 35 -4.84 -6.84 3.35
CA LEU A 35 -4.42 -5.61 4.03
C LEU A 35 -5.46 -4.51 3.77
N TYR A 36 -5.70 -3.67 4.76
CA TYR A 36 -6.69 -2.59 4.66
C TYR A 36 -6.01 -1.23 4.77
N GLY A 37 -6.51 -0.23 4.05
CA GLY A 37 -5.89 1.08 4.11
C GLY A 37 -6.62 2.17 3.37
N TYR A 38 -5.88 3.25 3.16
CA TYR A 38 -6.27 4.31 2.25
C TYR A 38 -5.04 4.85 1.52
N SER A 39 -5.28 5.45 0.37
CA SER A 39 -4.33 6.31 -0.30
C SER A 39 -4.89 7.72 -0.38
N LYS A 40 -4.02 8.71 -0.37
CA LYS A 40 -4.35 10.11 -0.58
C LYS A 40 -3.48 10.62 -1.71
N GLU A 41 -4.08 10.84 -2.87
CA GLU A 41 -3.35 10.98 -4.13
C GLU A 41 -3.98 12.06 -5.02
N ARG A 42 -3.25 12.40 -6.10
CA ARG A 42 -3.67 13.31 -7.17
C ARG A 42 -2.92 12.93 -8.43
N SER A 43 -3.52 13.15 -9.60
CA SER A 43 -2.86 12.84 -10.87
C SER A 43 -1.89 13.96 -11.31
N ASP A 44 -2.20 15.21 -10.95
CA ASP A 44 -1.39 16.38 -11.28
C ASP A 44 -1.18 17.27 -10.04
N LEU A 45 -0.09 18.05 -10.03
CA LEU A 45 0.23 18.98 -8.95
C LEU A 45 -0.82 20.10 -8.75
N SER A 46 -1.61 20.39 -9.78
CA SER A 46 -2.72 21.35 -9.78
C SER A 46 -4.02 20.76 -9.22
N GLU A 47 -4.14 19.44 -9.11
CA GLU A 47 -5.31 18.78 -8.56
C GLU A 47 -5.29 18.72 -7.03
N THR A 48 -6.48 18.64 -6.46
CA THR A 48 -6.67 18.41 -5.04
C THR A 48 -6.32 16.97 -4.69
N LEU A 49 -5.70 16.77 -3.53
CA LEU A 49 -5.50 15.43 -2.99
C LEU A 49 -6.86 14.80 -2.64
N THR A 50 -7.14 13.64 -3.23
CA THR A 50 -8.34 12.83 -3.01
C THR A 50 -7.98 11.61 -2.18
N LEU A 51 -8.84 11.26 -1.22
CA LEU A 51 -8.67 10.06 -0.40
C LEU A 51 -9.42 8.90 -1.05
N TYR A 52 -8.73 7.77 -1.21
CA TYR A 52 -9.25 6.52 -1.74
C TYR A 52 -9.07 5.43 -0.69
N PRO A 53 -10.14 4.91 -0.07
CA PRO A 53 -10.01 3.70 0.73
C PRO A 53 -9.61 2.55 -0.21
N LEU A 54 -8.86 1.58 0.30
CA LEU A 54 -8.44 0.42 -0.48
C LEU A 54 -8.36 -0.86 0.36
N LEU A 55 -8.65 -1.97 -0.30
CA LEU A 55 -8.39 -3.33 0.16
C LEU A 55 -7.30 -3.93 -0.73
N LEU A 56 -6.31 -4.58 -0.13
CA LEU A 56 -5.25 -5.30 -0.82
C LEU A 56 -5.43 -6.79 -0.60
N THR A 57 -5.51 -7.57 -1.67
CA THR A 57 -5.66 -9.04 -1.62
C THR A 57 -4.44 -9.73 -2.24
N ASP A 58 -3.80 -10.64 -1.50
CA ASP A 58 -2.63 -11.37 -1.96
C ASP A 58 -2.97 -12.24 -3.18
N VAL A 59 -2.19 -12.11 -4.24
CA VAL A 59 -2.36 -12.87 -5.48
C VAL A 59 -1.31 -13.98 -5.66
N THR A 60 -0.27 -14.02 -4.84
CA THR A 60 0.80 -15.04 -4.95
C THR A 60 0.73 -16.10 -3.85
N LYS A 61 -0.05 -15.89 -2.78
CA LYS A 61 -0.06 -16.72 -1.56
C LYS A 61 1.26 -16.70 -0.79
N GLU A 62 2.08 -15.70 -1.07
CA GLU A 62 3.39 -15.47 -0.43
C GLU A 62 3.36 -14.20 0.44
N CYS A 63 2.18 -13.56 0.59
CA CYS A 63 1.99 -12.32 1.33
C CYS A 63 2.96 -11.21 0.88
N ARG A 64 3.11 -11.07 -0.44
CA ARG A 64 4.09 -10.16 -1.05
C ARG A 64 3.47 -9.22 -2.07
N ARG A 65 2.69 -9.79 -2.99
CA ARG A 65 2.12 -9.07 -4.11
C ARG A 65 0.61 -9.06 -3.96
N TYR A 66 0.05 -7.86 -3.94
CA TYR A 66 -1.34 -7.66 -3.63
C TYR A 66 -2.05 -6.96 -4.79
N GLN A 67 -3.21 -7.46 -5.17
CA GLN A 67 -4.15 -6.74 -6.03
C GLN A 67 -4.92 -5.73 -5.18
N ALA A 68 -4.96 -4.47 -5.61
CA ALA A 68 -5.77 -3.46 -4.95
C ALA A 68 -7.20 -3.47 -5.52
N GLU A 69 -8.16 -3.39 -4.60
CA GLU A 69 -9.53 -2.97 -4.85
C GLU A 69 -9.70 -1.56 -4.27
N TRP A 70 -10.00 -0.61 -5.15
CA TRP A 70 -10.15 0.79 -4.78
C TRP A 70 -11.61 1.13 -4.44
N GLY A 71 -11.77 2.06 -3.51
CA GLY A 71 -13.07 2.66 -3.25
C GLY A 71 -13.63 3.45 -4.44
N PHE A 72 -14.89 3.86 -4.32
CA PHE A 72 -15.57 4.72 -5.30
C PHE A 72 -15.74 4.13 -6.71
N SER A 73 -15.76 2.79 -6.81
CA SER A 73 -15.93 2.08 -8.10
C SER A 73 -14.84 2.39 -9.11
N ASP A 74 -13.64 2.76 -8.64
CA ASP A 74 -12.47 2.90 -9.49
C ASP A 74 -12.08 1.52 -10.01
N SER A 75 -12.00 1.41 -11.33
CA SER A 75 -11.74 0.15 -12.05
C SER A 75 -10.27 -0.04 -12.43
N THR A 76 -9.37 0.77 -11.89
CA THR A 76 -7.93 0.68 -12.18
C THR A 76 -7.40 -0.66 -11.67
N GLU A 77 -6.82 -1.45 -12.57
CA GLU A 77 -6.15 -2.68 -12.21
C GLU A 77 -4.79 -2.35 -11.58
N THR A 78 -4.71 -2.38 -10.25
CA THR A 78 -3.48 -2.03 -9.53
C THR A 78 -2.88 -3.21 -8.78
N VAL A 79 -1.57 -3.41 -8.93
CA VAL A 79 -0.78 -4.33 -8.13
C VAL A 79 0.20 -3.57 -7.24
N ILE A 80 0.31 -3.96 -5.97
CA ILE A 80 1.30 -3.47 -5.02
C ILE A 80 2.26 -4.61 -4.65
N ASP A 81 3.56 -4.42 -4.88
CA ASP A 81 4.61 -5.42 -4.68
C ASP A 81 5.59 -4.95 -3.59
N PHE A 82 5.60 -5.70 -2.49
CA PHE A 82 6.58 -5.56 -1.42
C PHE A 82 7.80 -6.43 -1.69
N LEU A 83 8.93 -6.09 -1.07
CA LEU A 83 10.12 -6.94 -1.12
C LEU A 83 9.92 -8.19 -0.25
N ASP A 84 10.40 -9.36 -0.72
CA ASP A 84 10.37 -10.63 0.01
C ASP A 84 11.39 -10.65 1.18
N ARG A 85 11.14 -9.83 2.20
CA ARG A 85 11.97 -9.67 3.41
C ARG A 85 11.16 -8.95 4.50
N PRO A 86 11.65 -8.93 5.76
CA PRO A 86 11.04 -8.11 6.79
C PRO A 86 10.87 -6.66 6.37
N LEU A 87 9.73 -6.08 6.73
CA LEU A 87 9.44 -4.67 6.48
C LEU A 87 10.45 -3.79 7.23
N ALA A 88 10.93 -2.75 6.55
CA ALA A 88 11.77 -1.73 7.17
C ALA A 88 11.50 -0.36 6.54
N GLU A 89 11.76 0.70 7.31
CA GLU A 89 11.76 2.06 6.78
C GLU A 89 12.78 2.20 5.65
N LEU A 90 12.51 3.16 4.74
CA LEU A 90 13.25 3.44 3.52
C LEU A 90 13.19 2.33 2.46
N GLN A 91 12.46 1.23 2.71
CA GLN A 91 12.22 0.23 1.67
C GLN A 91 11.29 0.77 0.59
N GLU A 92 11.63 0.45 -0.66
CA GLU A 92 10.80 0.74 -1.81
C GLU A 92 9.69 -0.31 -1.94
N VAL A 93 8.50 0.15 -2.28
CA VAL A 93 7.32 -0.64 -2.61
C VAL A 93 6.87 -0.20 -4.00
N GLU A 94 6.72 -1.16 -4.90
CA GLU A 94 6.30 -0.89 -6.27
C GLU A 94 4.78 -0.94 -6.36
N ARG A 95 4.20 0.05 -7.03
CA ARG A 95 2.82 0.06 -7.48
C ARG A 95 2.81 0.01 -9.00
N VAL A 96 2.01 -0.88 -9.57
CA VAL A 96 1.79 -0.98 -11.01
C VAL A 96 0.31 -0.80 -11.29
N ASP A 97 -0.03 0.29 -11.97
CA ASP A 97 -1.38 0.55 -12.46
C ASP A 97 -1.47 0.13 -13.92
N THR A 98 -2.46 -0.68 -14.27
CA THR A 98 -2.68 -1.11 -15.66
C THR A 98 -3.95 -0.46 -16.18
N SER A 99 -3.79 0.39 -17.20
CA SER A 99 -4.89 1.02 -17.92
C SER A 99 -4.73 0.76 -19.41
N GLU A 100 -5.79 0.27 -20.07
CA GLU A 100 -5.77 -0.11 -21.49
C GLU A 100 -4.63 -1.09 -21.87
N GLY A 101 -4.18 -1.91 -20.90
CA GLY A 101 -3.08 -2.86 -21.08
C GLY A 101 -1.68 -2.26 -21.02
N VAL A 102 -1.55 -0.97 -20.72
CA VAL A 102 -0.26 -0.29 -20.51
C VAL A 102 0.02 -0.19 -19.01
N PRO A 103 1.12 -0.80 -18.53
CA PRO A 103 1.51 -0.69 -17.12
C PRO A 103 2.24 0.64 -16.85
N GLU A 104 1.80 1.36 -15.82
CA GLU A 104 2.47 2.51 -15.25
C GLU A 104 3.05 2.15 -13.89
N HIS A 105 4.33 2.47 -13.67
CA HIS A 105 5.07 2.07 -12.48
C HIS A 105 5.34 3.27 -11.57
N SER A 106 4.95 3.14 -10.31
CA SER A 106 5.16 4.12 -9.25
C SER A 106 5.91 3.52 -8.09
N ILE A 107 6.87 4.25 -7.52
CA ILE A 107 7.65 3.81 -6.36
C ILE A 107 7.22 4.58 -5.12
N TYR A 108 6.78 3.83 -4.11
CA TYR A 108 6.49 4.31 -2.77
C TYR A 108 7.63 3.93 -1.83
N ILE A 109 7.86 4.74 -0.80
CA ILE A 109 8.87 4.50 0.23
C ILE A 109 8.16 4.30 1.56
N ILE A 110 8.47 3.22 2.27
CA ILE A 110 8.01 3.04 3.65
C ILE A 110 8.70 4.08 4.53
N THR A 111 7.91 4.94 5.16
CA THR A 111 8.41 6.05 6.00
C THR A 111 8.23 5.81 7.49
N SER A 112 7.29 4.95 7.87
CA SER A 112 7.04 4.60 9.26
C SER A 112 6.35 3.23 9.36
N ILE A 113 6.74 2.45 10.37
CA ILE A 113 6.09 1.20 10.75
C ILE A 113 5.86 1.25 12.26
N VAL A 114 4.60 1.31 12.68
CA VAL A 114 4.25 1.41 14.11
C VAL A 114 3.23 0.34 14.50
N PRO A 115 3.22 -0.13 15.76
CA PRO A 115 2.17 -1.03 16.23
C PRO A 115 0.78 -0.44 15.97
N TRP A 116 -0.12 -1.23 15.39
CA TRP A 116 -1.52 -0.84 15.25
C TRP A 116 -2.23 -1.12 16.57
N LEU A 117 -2.63 -0.06 17.28
CA LEU A 117 -3.26 -0.18 18.59
C LEU A 117 -4.78 -0.32 18.52
N GLY A 118 -5.39 -0.19 17.33
CA GLY A 118 -6.84 -0.06 17.19
C GLY A 118 -7.37 1.22 17.86
N SER A 119 -8.59 1.61 17.56
CA SER A 119 -9.31 2.58 18.38
C SER A 119 -9.91 1.82 19.56
N GLU A 120 -9.39 2.05 20.77
CA GLU A 120 -10.18 1.81 21.98
C GLU A 120 -11.26 2.90 22.04
N GLU A 121 -12.43 2.62 21.46
CA GLU A 121 -13.68 3.34 21.74
C GLU A 121 -14.71 2.36 22.30
#